data_AF-A0A974SBQ9-F1
#
_entry.id   AF-A0A974SBQ9-F1
#
_cell.length_a   1.000
_cell.length_b   1.000
_cell.length_c   1.000
_cell.angle_alpha   90.00
_cell.angle_beta   90.00
_cell.angle_gamma   90.00
#
_symmetry.space_group_name_H-M   'P 1'
#
loop_
_entity.id
_entity.type
_entity.pdbx_description
1 polymer ?
#
loop_
_entity_poly.entity_id
_entity_poly.type
_entity_poly.pdbx_seq_one_letter_code
_entity_poly.pdbx_strand_id
1 'polypeptide(L)'
;MVWMLIIFGILFFLFSKVFVPKLGGTIEAREDRISGDIAAARKMKEESEAQAAAVAQEVAQARAQAQKLAGDAKAKAKGESAVRQAEEEAKLAKSLAAAEVRIFEARDKALSQVAGIASDTAEAIVAKLTGKAASAAELKAAAKA
;
A
#
# COMPACT_ATOMS: atom_id res chain seq x y z
N MET A 1 88.88 27.32 45.86
CA MET A 1 87.49 27.34 46.37
C MET A 1 86.63 28.43 45.73
N VAL A 2 87.00 29.73 45.77
CA VAL A 2 86.18 30.85 45.23
C VAL A 2 85.84 30.71 43.74
N TRP A 3 86.80 30.34 42.89
CA TRP A 3 86.58 30.18 41.45
C TRP A 3 85.53 29.08 41.10
N MET A 4 85.47 28.02 41.90
CA MET A 4 84.47 26.95 41.75
C MET A 4 83.06 27.48 42.01
N LEU A 5 82.88 28.32 43.03
CA LEU A 5 81.60 28.92 43.37
C LEU A 5 81.11 29.88 42.27
N ILE A 6 82.01 30.62 41.63
CA ILE A 6 81.67 31.52 40.53
C ILE A 6 81.15 30.72 39.32
N ILE A 7 81.90 29.71 38.89
CA ILE A 7 81.49 28.87 37.74
C ILE A 7 80.19 28.11 38.07
N PHE A 8 80.08 27.55 39.27
CA PHE A 8 78.89 26.85 39.71
C PHE A 8 77.67 27.78 39.75
N GLY A 9 77.82 29.02 40.24
CA GLY A 9 76.75 30.01 40.25
C GLY A 9 76.28 30.39 38.84
N ILE A 10 77.21 30.59 37.90
CA ILE A 10 76.88 30.85 36.49
C ILE A 10 76.15 29.66 35.86
N LEU A 11 76.65 28.44 36.07
CA LEU A 11 76.05 27.22 35.53
C LEU A 11 74.65 26.98 36.11
N PHE A 12 74.50 27.17 37.43
CA PHE A 12 73.21 27.05 38.11
C PHE A 12 72.20 28.06 37.58
N PHE A 13 72.62 29.31 37.38
CA PHE A 13 71.75 30.34 36.78
C PHE A 13 71.34 29.95 35.36
N LEU A 14 72.26 29.45 34.52
CA LEU A 14 71.93 28.97 33.17
C LEU A 14 70.93 27.81 33.21
N PHE A 15 71.13 26.83 34.10
CA PHE A 15 70.23 25.69 34.27
C PHE A 15 68.85 26.12 34.73
N SER A 16 68.77 26.91 35.80
CA SER A 16 67.51 27.39 36.36
C SER A 16 66.74 28.28 35.39
N LYS A 17 67.42 29.19 34.67
CA LYS A 17 66.76 30.21 33.85
C LYS A 17 66.54 29.80 32.40
N VAL A 18 67.29 28.84 31.86
CA VAL A 18 67.24 28.47 30.43
C VAL A 18 66.85 27.02 30.22
N PHE A 19 67.51 26.06 30.86
CA PHE A 19 67.27 24.63 30.59
C PHE A 19 65.98 24.11 31.21
N VAL A 20 65.74 24.40 32.49
CA VAL A 20 64.52 24.02 33.20
C VAL A 20 63.25 24.55 32.52
N PRO A 21 63.13 25.85 32.16
CA PRO A 21 61.91 26.33 31.49
C PRO A 21 61.73 25.76 30.08
N LYS A 22 62.80 25.50 29.33
CA LYS A 22 62.69 24.83 28.01
C LYS A 22 62.16 23.41 28.12
N LEU A 23 62.59 22.68 29.14
CA LEU A 23 62.09 21.33 29.41
C LEU A 23 60.63 21.37 29.88
N GLY A 24 60.28 22.29 30.78
CA GLY A 24 58.90 22.52 31.24
C GLY A 24 57.95 22.81 30.08
N GLY A 25 58.30 23.75 29.19
CA GLY A 25 57.46 24.09 28.04
C GLY A 25 57.27 22.94 27.04
N THR A 26 58.22 22.00 26.95
CA THR A 26 58.06 20.80 26.10
C THR A 26 57.07 19.80 26.71
N ILE A 27 57.07 19.67 28.05
CA ILE A 27 56.13 18.81 28.76
C ILE A 27 54.71 19.39 28.65
N GLU A 28 54.56 20.68 28.94
CA GLU A 28 53.29 21.40 28.85
C GLU A 28 52.70 21.35 27.43
N ALA A 29 53.52 21.59 26.39
CA ALA A 29 53.05 21.48 25.00
C ALA A 29 52.56 20.07 24.63
N ARG A 30 53.13 19.00 25.22
CA ARG A 30 52.64 17.63 25.01
C ARG A 30 51.35 17.39 25.76
N GLU A 31 51.25 17.86 27.00
CA GLU A 31 50.04 17.75 27.81
C GLU A 31 48.87 18.47 27.15
N ASP A 32 49.08 19.70 26.70
CA ASP A 32 48.08 20.49 25.97
C ASP A 32 47.65 19.80 24.68
N ARG A 33 48.60 19.23 23.93
CA ARG A 33 48.29 18.51 22.70
C ARG A 33 47.47 17.25 22.97
N ILE A 34 47.86 16.45 23.97
CA ILE A 34 47.13 15.23 24.35
C ILE A 34 45.73 15.59 24.84
N SER A 35 45.61 16.60 25.69
CA SER A 35 44.32 17.09 26.20
C SER A 35 43.42 17.58 25.06
N GLY A 36 43.99 18.35 24.12
CA GLY A 36 43.31 18.83 22.92
C GLY A 36 42.84 17.69 22.01
N ASP A 37 43.71 16.71 21.75
CA ASP A 37 43.38 15.54 20.92
C ASP A 37 42.27 14.69 21.58
N ILE A 38 42.32 14.49 22.91
CA ILE A 38 41.26 13.78 23.66
C ILE A 38 39.95 14.56 23.61
N ALA A 39 39.97 15.88 23.80
CA ALA A 39 38.78 16.72 23.74
C ALA A 39 38.15 16.70 22.34
N ALA A 40 38.97 16.79 21.29
CA ALA A 40 38.52 16.69 19.91
C ALA A 40 37.91 15.31 19.62
N ALA A 41 38.56 14.23 20.07
CA ALA A 41 38.04 12.87 19.90
C ALA A 41 36.70 12.67 20.63
N ARG A 42 36.55 13.19 21.86
CA ARG A 42 35.28 13.15 22.60
C ARG A 42 34.19 13.92 21.87
N LYS A 43 34.48 15.12 21.37
CA LYS A 43 33.53 15.92 20.62
C LYS A 43 33.07 15.22 19.33
N MET A 44 34.01 14.66 18.57
CA MET A 44 33.69 13.89 17.36
C MET A 44 32.83 12.65 17.68
N LYS A 45 33.12 11.99 18.80
CA LYS A 45 32.32 10.86 19.27
C LYS A 45 30.90 11.29 19.63
N GLU A 46 30.73 12.36 20.41
CA GLU A 46 29.42 12.89 20.79
C GLU A 46 28.61 13.33 19.56
N GLU A 47 29.24 14.02 18.61
CA GLU A 47 28.60 14.42 17.35
C GLU A 47 28.16 13.18 16.53
N SER A 48 28.99 12.15 16.47
CA SER A 48 28.68 10.90 15.77
C SER A 48 27.53 10.14 16.44
N GLU A 49 27.53 10.04 17.78
CA GLU A 49 26.45 9.40 18.54
C GLU A 49 25.13 10.16 18.38
N ALA A 50 25.17 11.50 18.40
CA ALA A 50 24.00 12.34 18.17
C ALA A 50 23.43 12.15 16.76
N GLN A 51 24.29 12.12 15.73
CA GLN A 51 23.87 11.85 14.35
C GLN A 51 23.30 10.44 14.19
N ALA A 52 23.94 9.43 14.80
CA ALA A 52 23.45 8.06 14.77
C ALA A 52 22.06 7.93 15.42
N ALA A 53 21.84 8.62 16.55
CA ALA A 53 20.54 8.66 17.21
C ALA A 53 19.47 9.35 16.35
N ALA A 54 19.81 10.47 15.71
CA ALA A 54 18.90 11.18 14.80
C ALA A 54 18.49 10.30 13.61
N VAL A 55 19.47 9.66 12.94
CA VAL A 55 19.19 8.75 11.82
C VAL A 55 18.37 7.55 12.26
N ALA A 56 18.64 6.97 13.43
CA ALA A 56 17.84 5.87 13.96
C ALA A 56 16.38 6.30 14.21
N GLN A 57 16.15 7.52 14.73
CA GLN A 57 14.82 8.08 14.92
C GLN A 57 14.12 8.34 13.59
N GLU A 58 14.80 8.91 12.60
CA GLU A 58 14.25 9.14 11.26
C GLU A 58 13.85 7.83 10.58
N VAL A 59 14.69 6.79 10.66
CA VAL A 59 14.38 5.47 10.11
C VAL A 59 13.17 4.85 10.81
N ALA A 60 13.06 4.99 12.14
CA ALA A 60 11.91 4.51 12.89
C ALA A 60 10.63 5.24 12.48
N GLN A 61 10.68 6.57 12.34
CA GLN A 61 9.55 7.37 11.88
C GLN A 61 9.15 7.02 10.44
N ALA A 62 10.10 6.89 9.53
CA ALA A 62 9.85 6.51 8.14
C ALA A 62 9.19 5.13 8.04
N ARG A 63 9.65 4.15 8.83
CA ARG A 63 9.02 2.83 8.92
C ARG A 63 7.59 2.91 9.45
N ALA A 64 7.36 3.68 10.51
CA ALA A 64 6.01 3.86 11.07
C ALA A 64 5.07 4.53 10.05
N GLN A 65 5.53 5.56 9.34
CA GLN A 65 4.78 6.23 8.29
C GLN A 65 4.47 5.29 7.12
N ALA A 66 5.45 4.48 6.68
CA ALA A 66 5.24 3.49 5.62
C ALA A 66 4.21 2.43 6.01
N GLN A 67 4.27 1.91 7.24
CA GLN A 67 3.28 0.97 7.76
C GLN A 67 1.88 1.59 7.83
N LYS A 68 1.78 2.84 8.30
CA LYS A 68 0.52 3.57 8.34
C LYS A 68 -0.05 3.77 6.94
N LEU A 69 0.76 4.25 5.99
CA LEU A 69 0.36 4.46 4.61
C LEU A 69 -0.11 3.15 3.95
N ALA A 70 0.59 2.05 4.17
CA ALA A 70 0.19 0.74 3.67
C ALA A 70 -1.15 0.27 4.29
N GLY A 71 -1.34 0.52 5.58
CA GLY A 71 -2.60 0.26 6.28
C GLY A 71 -3.77 1.07 5.71
N ASP A 72 -3.58 2.38 5.57
CA ASP A 72 -4.57 3.32 5.03
C ASP A 72 -4.93 2.98 3.57
N ALA A 73 -3.91 2.69 2.74
CA ALA A 73 -4.13 2.28 1.35
C ALA A 73 -4.92 0.97 1.25
N LYS A 74 -4.61 -0.02 2.10
CA LYS A 74 -5.35 -1.28 2.15
C LYS A 74 -6.79 -1.08 2.63
N ALA A 75 -7.01 -0.22 3.61
CA ALA A 75 -8.35 0.12 4.09
C ALA A 75 -9.17 0.81 3.00
N LYS A 76 -8.58 1.80 2.31
CA LYS A 76 -9.21 2.50 1.19
C LYS A 76 -9.53 1.55 0.04
N ALA A 77 -8.59 0.71 -0.38
CA ALA A 77 -8.81 -0.26 -1.45
C ALA A 77 -9.93 -1.26 -1.11
N LYS A 78 -10.00 -1.73 0.14
CA LYS A 78 -11.11 -2.58 0.60
C LYS A 78 -12.45 -1.85 0.56
N GLY A 79 -12.49 -0.60 1.01
CA GLY A 79 -13.70 0.23 0.96
C GLY A 79 -14.18 0.44 -0.47
N GLU A 80 -13.29 0.85 -1.38
CA GLU A 80 -13.62 1.03 -2.80
C GLU A 80 -14.07 -0.27 -3.46
N SER A 81 -13.42 -1.40 -3.14
CA SER A 81 -13.83 -2.70 -3.65
C SER A 81 -15.23 -3.09 -3.17
N ALA A 82 -15.56 -2.85 -1.90
CA ALA A 82 -16.89 -3.14 -1.36
C ALA A 82 -17.98 -2.28 -2.03
N VAL A 83 -17.70 -1.00 -2.27
CA VAL A 83 -18.62 -0.11 -2.99
C VAL A 83 -18.85 -0.60 -4.42
N ARG A 84 -17.76 -0.88 -5.17
CA ARG A 84 -17.88 -1.41 -6.54
C ARG A 84 -18.62 -2.74 -6.58
N GLN A 85 -18.35 -3.62 -5.62
CA GLN A 85 -19.02 -4.92 -5.54
C GLN A 85 -20.53 -4.75 -5.32
N ALA A 86 -20.93 -3.86 -4.40
CA ALA A 86 -22.34 -3.55 -4.18
C ALA A 86 -23.02 -2.92 -5.42
N GLU A 87 -22.31 -2.04 -6.14
CA GLU A 87 -22.82 -1.45 -7.39
C GLU A 87 -23.01 -2.51 -8.49
N GLU A 88 -22.03 -3.40 -8.66
CA GLU A 88 -22.13 -4.48 -9.65
C GLU A 88 -23.21 -5.50 -9.27
N GLU A 89 -23.33 -5.87 -8.00
CA GLU A 89 -24.42 -6.72 -7.50
C GLU A 89 -25.80 -6.10 -7.80
N ALA A 90 -25.95 -4.78 -7.59
CA ALA A 90 -27.18 -4.06 -7.92
C ALA A 90 -27.47 -4.05 -9.43
N LYS A 91 -26.44 -3.90 -10.28
CA LYS A 91 -26.59 -3.99 -11.75
C LYS A 91 -26.96 -5.41 -12.19
N LEU A 92 -26.32 -6.43 -11.63
CA LEU A 92 -26.66 -7.82 -11.91
C LEU A 92 -28.10 -8.14 -11.50
N ALA A 93 -28.53 -7.71 -10.32
CA ALA A 93 -29.90 -7.92 -9.85
C ALA A 93 -30.93 -7.30 -10.80
N LYS A 94 -30.68 -6.08 -11.30
CA LYS A 94 -31.53 -5.43 -12.31
C LYS A 94 -31.53 -6.19 -13.64
N SER A 95 -30.37 -6.63 -14.10
CA SER A 95 -30.24 -7.40 -15.35
C SER A 95 -30.98 -8.75 -15.27
N LEU A 96 -30.86 -9.44 -14.13
CA LEU A 96 -31.57 -10.68 -13.83
C LEU A 96 -33.08 -10.45 -13.84
N ALA A 97 -33.58 -9.46 -13.10
CA ALA A 97 -35.01 -9.14 -13.12
C ALA A 97 -35.53 -8.82 -14.53
N ALA A 98 -34.78 -8.06 -15.31
CA ALA A 98 -35.15 -7.76 -16.71
C ALA A 98 -35.06 -8.98 -17.64
N ALA A 99 -34.16 -9.92 -17.39
CA ALA A 99 -34.09 -11.17 -18.12
C ALA A 99 -35.27 -12.09 -17.76
N GLU A 100 -35.63 -12.17 -16.48
CA GLU A 100 -36.77 -12.93 -15.98
C GLU A 100 -38.08 -12.48 -16.65
N VAL A 101 -38.32 -11.16 -16.70
CA VAL A 101 -39.49 -10.58 -17.38
C VAL A 101 -39.52 -10.98 -18.86
N ARG A 102 -38.38 -10.86 -19.56
CA ARG A 102 -38.28 -11.27 -20.97
C ARG A 102 -38.54 -12.75 -21.19
N ILE A 103 -38.12 -13.62 -20.27
CA ILE A 103 -38.39 -15.05 -20.31
C ILE A 103 -39.89 -15.32 -20.15
N PHE A 104 -40.55 -14.64 -19.19
CA PHE A 104 -42.00 -14.76 -19.02
C PHE A 104 -42.78 -14.29 -20.25
N GLU A 105 -42.42 -13.14 -20.81
CA GLU A 105 -43.04 -12.63 -22.04
C GLU A 105 -42.85 -13.59 -23.23
N ALA A 106 -41.64 -14.13 -23.41
CA ALA A 106 -41.35 -15.09 -24.46
C ALA A 106 -42.14 -16.40 -24.28
N ARG A 107 -42.26 -16.88 -23.03
CA ARG A 107 -43.06 -18.05 -22.69
C ARG A 107 -44.53 -17.82 -23.01
N ASP A 108 -45.10 -16.71 -22.57
CA ASP A 108 -46.52 -16.41 -22.78
C ASP A 108 -46.83 -16.22 -24.28
N LYS A 109 -45.92 -15.58 -25.01
CA LYS A 109 -46.00 -15.48 -26.48
C LYS A 109 -45.95 -16.86 -27.14
N ALA A 110 -45.03 -17.73 -26.74
CA ALA A 110 -44.96 -19.10 -27.28
C ALA A 110 -46.24 -19.88 -26.99
N LEU A 111 -46.76 -19.83 -25.75
CA LEU A 111 -48.02 -20.48 -25.37
C LEU A 111 -49.22 -19.96 -26.18
N SER A 112 -49.26 -18.65 -26.47
CA SER A 112 -50.33 -18.08 -27.31
C SER A 112 -50.30 -18.60 -28.76
N GLN A 113 -49.12 -18.93 -29.29
CA GLN A 113 -48.97 -19.48 -30.64
C GLN A 113 -49.35 -20.96 -30.71
N VAL A 114 -49.25 -21.71 -29.60
CA VAL A 114 -49.61 -23.15 -29.57
C VAL A 114 -51.07 -23.37 -29.96
N ALA A 115 -51.99 -22.54 -29.48
CA ALA A 115 -53.41 -22.66 -29.82
C ALA A 115 -53.68 -22.45 -31.32
N GLY A 116 -52.95 -21.52 -31.95
CA GLY A 116 -52.99 -21.31 -33.39
C GLY A 116 -52.46 -22.52 -34.15
N ILE A 117 -51.25 -22.97 -33.82
CA ILE A 117 -50.62 -24.14 -34.46
C ILE A 117 -51.48 -25.40 -34.32
N ALA A 118 -52.08 -25.62 -33.14
CA ALA A 118 -52.98 -26.75 -32.91
C ALA A 118 -54.24 -26.67 -33.78
N SER A 119 -54.82 -25.47 -33.93
CA SER A 119 -55.98 -25.25 -34.80
C SER A 119 -55.62 -25.47 -36.28
N ASP A 120 -54.51 -24.90 -36.74
CA ASP A 120 -54.02 -25.04 -38.12
C ASP A 120 -53.71 -26.52 -38.45
N THR A 121 -53.11 -27.24 -37.49
CA THR A 121 -52.81 -28.67 -37.64
C THR A 121 -54.10 -29.51 -37.67
N ALA A 122 -55.08 -29.20 -36.81
CA ALA A 122 -56.38 -29.87 -36.81
C ALA A 122 -57.14 -29.63 -38.14
N GLU A 123 -57.12 -28.40 -38.66
CA GLU A 123 -57.70 -28.07 -39.97
C GLU A 123 -57.04 -28.89 -41.09
N ALA A 124 -55.71 -28.94 -41.11
CA ALA A 124 -54.96 -29.70 -42.10
C ALA A 124 -55.26 -31.22 -42.04
N ILE A 125 -55.40 -31.78 -40.83
CA ILE A 125 -55.76 -33.19 -40.63
C ILE A 125 -57.19 -33.46 -41.13
N VAL A 126 -58.16 -32.61 -40.78
CA VAL A 126 -59.57 -32.79 -41.20
C VAL A 126 -59.71 -32.64 -42.71
N ALA A 127 -59.04 -31.67 -43.32
CA ALA A 127 -59.01 -31.50 -44.77
C ALA A 127 -58.45 -32.74 -45.48
N LYS A 128 -57.39 -33.34 -44.94
CA LYS A 128 -56.76 -34.54 -45.50
C LYS A 128 -57.61 -35.81 -45.34
N LEU A 129 -58.39 -35.92 -44.26
CA LEU A 129 -59.24 -37.10 -43.99
C LEU A 129 -60.61 -37.04 -44.67
N THR A 130 -61.21 -35.85 -44.78
CA THR A 130 -62.59 -35.68 -45.29
C THR A 130 -62.66 -35.10 -46.71
N GLY A 131 -61.55 -34.61 -47.24
CA GLY A 131 -61.48 -33.97 -48.56
C GLY A 131 -62.14 -32.60 -48.63
N LYS A 132 -62.65 -32.06 -47.52
CA LYS A 132 -63.23 -30.71 -47.37
C LYS A 132 -62.61 -30.00 -46.18
N ALA A 133 -62.35 -28.71 -46.31
CA ALA A 133 -61.85 -27.90 -45.18
C ALA A 133 -62.96 -27.75 -44.12
N ALA A 134 -62.62 -27.98 -42.84
CA ALA A 134 -63.52 -27.68 -41.73
C ALA A 134 -63.64 -26.17 -41.56
N SER A 135 -64.83 -25.67 -41.22
CA SER A 135 -65.00 -24.24 -41.02
C SER A 135 -64.33 -23.79 -39.72
N ALA A 136 -63.77 -22.57 -39.71
CA ALA A 136 -63.12 -22.00 -38.52
C ALA A 136 -64.04 -21.94 -37.28
N ALA A 137 -65.37 -21.96 -37.47
CA ALA A 137 -66.35 -21.99 -36.39
C ALA A 137 -66.47 -23.38 -35.72
N GLU A 138 -66.40 -24.47 -36.50
CA GLU A 138 -66.48 -25.85 -36.01
C GLU A 138 -65.21 -26.25 -35.23
N LEU A 139 -64.04 -25.84 -35.73
CA LEU A 139 -62.75 -26.05 -35.06
C LEU A 139 -62.67 -25.31 -33.71
N LYS A 140 -63.17 -24.05 -33.65
CA LYS A 140 -63.20 -23.26 -32.41
C LYS A 140 -64.19 -23.81 -31.38
N ALA A 141 -65.30 -24.39 -31.83
CA ALA A 141 -66.29 -25.02 -30.95
C ALA A 141 -65.74 -26.32 -30.33
N ALA A 142 -65.00 -27.12 -31.11
CA ALA A 142 -64.36 -28.35 -30.64
C ALA A 142 -63.16 -28.09 -29.70
N ALA A 143 -62.37 -27.03 -29.94
CA ALA A 143 -61.20 -26.70 -29.11
C ALA A 143 -61.53 -26.08 -27.73
N LYS A 144 -62.81 -25.76 -27.46
CA LYS A 144 -63.28 -25.17 -26.19
C LYS A 144 -64.01 -26.16 -25.28
N ALA A 145 -64.24 -27.40 -25.74
CA ALA A 145 -64.76 -28.51 -24.95
C ALA A 145 -63.61 -29.29 -24.31
#